data_AF-A0A850MAF1-F1
#
_entry.id   AF-A0A850MAF1-F1
#
_cell.length_a   1.000
_cell.length_b   1.000
_cell.length_c   1.000
_cell.angle_alpha   90.00
_cell.angle_beta   90.00
_cell.angle_gamma   90.00
#
_symmetry.space_group_name_H-M   'P 1'
#
loop_
_entity.id
_entity.type
_entity.pdbx_description
1 polymer ?
#
loop_
_entity_poly.entity_id
_entity_poly.type
_entity_poly.pdbx_seq_one_letter_code
_entity_poly.pdbx_strand_id
1 'polypeptide(L)'
;MLILEVIRETSPASTREIEDILRLLQYKEILKKAPRYKTVNDSIHKLDNYNLIELDKNESGTRKNLRYRLTDKGIKFLETLHEIFNEISGYKCIDNPQCILNKIHKE
;
A
#
# COMPACT_ATOMS: atom_id res chain seq x y z
N MET A 1 -5.85 -1.05 1.75
CA MET A 1 -5.84 -0.15 0.58
C MET A 1 -4.51 0.58 0.48
N LEU A 2 -4.16 1.46 1.43
CA LEU A 2 -2.97 2.33 1.32
C LEU A 2 -1.62 1.60 1.11
N ILE A 3 -1.37 0.46 1.77
CA ILE A 3 -0.12 -0.30 1.58
C ILE A 3 0.01 -0.90 0.17
N LEU A 4 -1.08 -1.43 -0.40
CA LEU A 4 -1.05 -2.00 -1.76
C LEU A 4 -0.79 -0.92 -2.80
N GLU A 5 -1.36 0.27 -2.60
CA GLU A 5 -1.10 1.45 -3.44
C GLU A 5 0.34 1.91 -3.34
N VAL A 6 0.88 2.02 -2.13
CA VAL A 6 2.29 2.39 -1.95
C VAL A 6 3.21 1.37 -2.63
N ILE A 7 2.93 0.06 -2.50
CA ILE A 7 3.71 -0.98 -3.17
C ILE A 7 3.60 -0.87 -4.70
N ARG A 8 2.41 -0.56 -5.24
CA ARG A 8 2.19 -0.38 -6.68
C ARG A 8 3.06 0.75 -7.24
N GLU A 9 3.02 1.91 -6.59
CA GLU A 9 3.73 3.12 -7.05
C GLU A 9 5.25 3.03 -6.87
N THR A 10 5.71 2.28 -5.86
CA THR A 10 7.14 2.12 -5.55
C THR A 10 7.71 0.76 -5.94
N SER A 11 7.01 0.02 -6.78
CA SER A 11 7.32 -1.38 -7.08
C SER A 11 8.69 -1.54 -7.76
N PRO A 12 9.58 -2.41 -7.22
CA PRO A 12 9.43 -3.18 -5.99
C PRO A 12 9.84 -2.37 -4.75
N ALA A 13 9.08 -2.50 -3.66
CA ALA A 13 9.18 -1.68 -2.46
C ALA A 13 9.63 -2.46 -1.23
N SER A 14 10.57 -1.92 -0.45
CA SER A 14 10.91 -2.48 0.87
C SER A 14 9.90 -2.06 1.94
N THR A 15 9.81 -2.83 3.04
CA THR A 15 9.02 -2.43 4.22
C THR A 15 9.37 -1.02 4.70
N ARG A 16 10.65 -0.64 4.64
CA ARG A 16 11.12 0.66 5.10
C ARG A 16 10.60 1.79 4.22
N GLU A 17 10.70 1.66 2.90
CA GLU A 17 10.14 2.65 1.95
C GLU A 17 8.62 2.78 2.14
N ILE A 18 7.93 1.66 2.34
CA ILE A 18 6.49 1.65 2.62
C ILE A 18 6.20 2.41 3.93
N GLU A 19 6.94 2.14 5.01
CA GLU A 19 6.79 2.87 6.27
C GLU A 19 7.07 4.37 6.14
N ASP A 20 8.11 4.74 5.41
CA ASP A 20 8.53 6.13 5.24
C ASP A 20 7.46 6.92 4.46
N ILE A 21 6.91 6.37 3.38
CA ILE A 21 5.80 6.98 2.62
C ILE A 21 4.54 7.10 3.47
N LEU A 22 4.20 6.04 4.19
CA LEU A 22 3.06 6.08 5.11
C LEU A 22 3.25 7.15 6.19
N ARG A 23 4.46 7.35 6.72
CA ARG A 23 4.74 8.44 7.69
C ARG A 23 4.51 9.82 7.08
N LEU A 24 4.97 10.04 5.84
CA LEU A 24 4.73 11.30 5.10
C LEU A 24 3.25 11.58 4.92
N LEU A 25 2.47 10.54 4.65
CA LEU A 25 1.01 10.58 4.52
C LEU A 25 0.26 10.78 5.85
N GLN A 26 0.96 11.09 6.94
CA GLN A 26 0.41 11.13 8.29
C GLN A 26 -0.36 9.86 8.65
N TYR A 27 0.06 8.69 8.13
CA TYR A 27 -0.60 7.41 8.39
C TYR A 27 -0.74 7.15 9.89
N LYS A 28 0.19 7.62 10.74
CA LYS A 28 0.05 7.56 12.20
C LYS A 28 -1.24 8.20 12.74
N GLU A 29 -1.72 9.30 12.15
CA GLU A 29 -2.99 9.93 12.51
C GLU A 29 -4.20 9.15 12.00
N ILE A 30 -4.08 8.51 10.83
CA ILE A 30 -5.07 7.56 10.29
C ILE A 30 -5.15 6.31 11.18
N LEU A 31 -4.00 5.82 11.65
CA LEU A 31 -3.87 4.67 12.53
C LEU A 31 -4.45 4.94 13.93
N LYS A 32 -4.24 6.14 14.50
CA LYS A 32 -4.80 6.54 15.81
C LYS A 32 -6.33 6.47 15.84
N LYS A 33 -7.00 6.75 14.73
CA LYS A 33 -8.46 6.71 14.60
C LYS A 33 -9.01 5.32 14.31
N ALA A 34 -8.15 4.36 14.00
CA ALA A 34 -8.56 3.04 13.58
C ALA A 34 -8.22 1.99 14.64
N PRO A 35 -9.20 1.20 15.09
CA PRO A 35 -9.01 0.29 16.20
C PRO A 35 -8.09 -0.86 15.75
N ARG A 36 -6.86 -0.86 16.27
CA ARG A 36 -5.86 -1.94 16.15
C ARG A 36 -5.33 -2.19 14.73
N TYR A 37 -4.64 -1.21 14.14
CA TYR A 37 -3.69 -1.59 13.10
C TYR A 37 -2.47 -2.26 13.73
N LYS A 38 -2.31 -3.55 13.39
CA LYS A 38 -1.06 -4.29 13.48
C LYS A 38 0.01 -3.56 12.63
N THR A 39 1.30 -3.78 12.91
CA THR A 39 2.41 -3.05 12.28
C THR A 39 2.38 -3.13 10.74
N VAL A 40 3.14 -2.26 10.04
CA VAL A 40 3.28 -2.36 8.57
C VAL A 40 3.80 -3.73 8.17
N ASN A 41 4.73 -4.29 8.93
CA ASN A 41 5.21 -5.67 8.75
C ASN A 41 4.10 -6.72 8.84
N ASP A 42 3.23 -6.65 9.85
CA ASP A 42 2.11 -7.59 9.98
C ASP A 42 1.14 -7.48 8.79
N SER A 43 0.98 -6.28 8.25
CA SER A 43 0.15 -6.03 7.07
C SER A 43 0.79 -6.64 5.82
N ILE A 44 2.10 -6.44 5.63
CA ILE A 44 2.86 -7.08 4.54
C ILE A 44 2.75 -8.61 4.63
N HIS A 45 2.98 -9.20 5.80
CA HIS A 45 2.84 -10.65 6.00
C HIS A 45 1.45 -11.18 5.66
N LYS A 46 0.39 -10.44 5.99
CA LYS A 46 -0.97 -10.83 5.59
C LYS A 46 -1.18 -10.75 4.09
N LEU A 47 -0.72 -9.67 3.44
CA LEU A 47 -0.85 -9.50 2.00
C LEU A 47 -0.10 -10.60 1.22
N ASP A 48 1.08 -10.98 1.72
CA ASP A 48 1.88 -12.10 1.20
C ASP A 48 1.14 -13.43 1.38
N ASN A 49 0.60 -13.70 2.58
CA ASN A 49 -0.23 -14.89 2.83
C ASN A 49 -1.48 -14.96 1.93
N TYR A 50 -2.04 -13.82 1.51
CA TYR A 50 -3.16 -13.77 0.56
C TYR A 50 -2.72 -13.83 -0.92
N ASN A 51 -1.41 -13.92 -1.17
CA ASN A 51 -0.79 -13.89 -2.49
C ASN A 51 -1.14 -12.62 -3.28
N LEU A 52 -1.26 -11.48 -2.59
CA LEU A 52 -1.51 -10.17 -3.20
C LEU A 52 -0.20 -9.43 -3.50
N ILE A 53 0.85 -9.77 -2.78
CA ILE A 53 2.21 -9.30 -3.03
C ILE A 53 3.12 -10.51 -3.14
N GLU A 54 4.27 -10.31 -3.78
CA GLU A 54 5.32 -11.30 -3.84
C GLU A 54 6.69 -10.63 -3.67
N LEU A 55 7.65 -11.45 -3.26
CA LEU A 55 9.02 -11.03 -3.02
C LEU A 55 9.79 -10.96 -4.35
N ASP A 56 10.29 -9.78 -4.70
CA ASP A 56 11.11 -9.61 -5.89
C ASP A 56 12.53 -10.12 -5.61
N LYS A 57 12.83 -11.35 -6.05
CA LYS A 57 14.12 -12.01 -5.79
C LYS A 57 15.31 -11.33 -6.46
N ASN A 58 15.09 -10.54 -7.50
CA ASN A 58 16.16 -9.90 -8.25
C ASN A 58 16.62 -8.62 -7.55
N GLU A 59 15.69 -7.88 -6.95
CA GLU A 59 16.00 -6.66 -6.22
C GLU A 59 16.10 -6.85 -4.70
N SER A 60 15.69 -8.01 -4.19
CA SER A 60 15.85 -8.34 -2.78
C SER A 60 17.28 -8.75 -2.46
N GLY A 61 17.91 -8.02 -1.54
CA GLY A 61 19.26 -8.32 -1.06
C GLY A 61 19.28 -9.36 0.06
N THR A 62 20.19 -9.19 1.03
CA THR A 62 20.19 -9.99 2.27
C THR A 62 18.86 -9.83 3.03
N ARG A 63 18.56 -10.71 4.00
CA ARG A 63 17.30 -10.75 4.80
C ARG A 63 16.75 -9.39 5.29
N LYS A 64 17.57 -8.34 5.36
CA LYS A 64 17.18 -6.99 5.79
C LYS A 64 16.66 -6.07 4.67
N ASN A 65 16.78 -6.47 3.40
CA ASN A 65 16.37 -5.67 2.24
C ASN A 65 15.45 -6.46 1.31
N LEU A 66 14.41 -7.10 1.87
CA LEU A 66 13.36 -7.75 1.10
C LEU A 66 12.52 -6.66 0.41
N ARG A 67 12.33 -6.79 -0.89
CA ARG A 67 11.53 -5.88 -1.72
C ARG A 67 10.34 -6.65 -2.27
N TYR A 68 9.19 -6.01 -2.28
CA TYR A 68 7.91 -6.61 -2.62
C TYR A 68 7.28 -5.89 -3.79
N ARG A 69 6.59 -6.64 -4.65
CA ARG A 69 5.76 -6.12 -5.73
C ARG A 69 4.38 -6.73 -5.67
N LEU A 70 3.41 -6.13 -6.36
CA LEU A 70 2.09 -6.74 -6.48
C LEU A 70 2.17 -7.98 -7.37
N THR A 71 1.39 -9.01 -7.03
CA THR A 71 1.07 -10.09 -7.97
C THR A 71 -0.05 -9.65 -8.91
N ASP A 72 -0.30 -10.40 -9.98
CA ASP A 72 -1.48 -10.19 -10.84
C ASP A 72 -2.79 -10.22 -10.04
N LYS A 73 -2.85 -11.07 -9.01
CA LYS A 73 -3.98 -11.15 -8.09
C LYS A 73 -4.08 -9.88 -7.23
N GLY A 74 -2.95 -9.36 -6.76
CA GLY A 74 -2.86 -8.10 -6.03
C GLY A 74 -3.36 -6.91 -6.83
N ILE A 75 -2.96 -6.82 -8.10
CA ILE A 75 -3.39 -5.77 -9.03
C ILE A 75 -4.91 -5.83 -9.21
N LYS A 76 -5.45 -6.98 -9.59
CA LYS A 76 -6.90 -7.15 -9.78
C LYS A 76 -7.71 -6.83 -8.52
N PHE A 77 -7.22 -7.27 -7.37
CA PHE A 77 -7.87 -6.99 -6.08
C PHE A 77 -7.90 -5.49 -5.79
N LEU A 78 -6.81 -4.78 -6.07
CA LEU A 78 -6.72 -3.34 -5.88
C LEU A 78 -7.65 -2.57 -6.81
N GLU A 79 -7.71 -2.96 -8.08
CA GLU A 79 -8.65 -2.39 -9.07
C GLU A 79 -10.11 -2.62 -8.67
N THR A 80 -10.46 -3.84 -8.25
CA THR A 80 -11.82 -4.16 -7.76
C THR A 80 -12.19 -3.31 -6.55
N LEU A 81 -11.24 -3.07 -5.63
CA LEU A 81 -11.50 -2.18 -4.50
C LEU A 81 -11.77 -0.75 -4.95
N HIS A 82 -11.04 -0.24 -5.95
CA HIS A 82 -11.30 1.08 -6.51
C HIS A 82 -12.70 1.18 -7.12
N GLU A 83 -13.14 0.17 -7.86
CA GLU A 83 -14.49 0.11 -8.42
C GLU A 83 -15.55 0.18 -7.30
N ILE A 84 -15.41 -0.64 -6.27
CA ILE A 84 -16.34 -0.66 -5.12
C ILE A 84 -16.37 0.71 -4.41
N PHE A 85 -15.21 1.33 -4.16
CA PHE A 85 -15.17 2.65 -3.54
C PHE A 85 -15.80 3.73 -4.42
N ASN A 86 -15.57 3.67 -5.74
CA ASN A 86 -16.17 4.60 -6.69
C ASN A 86 -17.69 4.51 -6.72
N GLU A 87 -18.23 3.28 -6.65
CA GLU A 87 -19.67 3.03 -6.62
C GLU A 87 -20.32 3.47 -5.31
N ILE A 88 -19.66 3.26 -4.17
CA ILE A 88 -20.23 3.57 -2.85
C ILE A 88 -20.13 5.07 -2.53
N SER A 89 -19.04 5.74 -2.91
CA SER A 89 -18.70 7.05 -2.32
C SER A 89 -19.14 8.28 -3.10
N GLY A 90 -19.67 8.18 -4.33
CA GLY A 90 -20.15 9.37 -5.09
C GLY A 90 -19.18 10.57 -5.02
N TYR A 91 -17.89 10.31 -5.19
CA TYR A 91 -16.72 11.22 -5.15
C TYR A 91 -16.73 12.52 -4.30
N LYS A 92 -16.01 12.47 -3.17
CA LYS A 92 -15.09 13.54 -2.71
C LYS A 92 -13.66 12.97 -2.66
N CYS A 93 -12.68 13.67 -3.26
CA CYS A 93 -11.25 13.25 -3.41
C CYS A 93 -10.51 12.86 -2.12
N ILE A 94 -11.09 13.12 -0.94
CA ILE A 94 -10.46 12.93 0.38
C ILE A 94 -10.25 11.44 0.69
N ASP A 95 -11.01 10.54 0.08
CA ASP A 95 -10.98 9.10 0.37
C ASP A 95 -10.27 8.25 -0.71
N ASN A 96 -9.77 8.87 -1.80
CA ASN A 96 -9.12 8.17 -2.91
C ASN A 96 -7.58 8.21 -2.77
N PRO A 97 -6.90 7.05 -2.58
CA PRO A 97 -5.45 6.96 -2.47
C PRO A 97 -4.69 7.53 -3.66
N GLN A 98 -5.20 7.34 -4.89
CA GLN A 98 -4.62 7.89 -6.11
C GLN A 98 -4.66 9.43 -6.10
N CYS A 99 -5.69 10.03 -5.52
CA CYS A 99 -5.81 11.49 -5.37
C CYS A 99 -4.77 12.04 -4.37
N ILE A 100 -4.53 11.29 -3.29
CA ILE A 100 -3.51 11.62 -2.27
C ILE A 100 -2.09 11.46 -2.85
N LEU A 101 -1.83 10.39 -3.60
CA LEU A 101 -0.53 10.12 -4.24
C LEU A 101 -0.18 11.15 -5.33
N ASN A 102 -1.17 11.59 -6.11
CA ASN A 102 -0.99 12.66 -7.11
C ASN A 102 -0.71 14.04 -6.50
N LYS A 103 -1.14 14.31 -5.27
CA LYS A 103 -0.77 15.54 -4.54
C LYS A 103 0.71 15.54 -4.15
N ILE A 104 1.26 14.39 -3.75
CA ILE A 104 2.67 14.27 -3.37
C ILE A 104 3.61 14.51 -4.55
N HIS A 105 3.23 14.06 -5.76
CA HIS A 105 4.07 14.23 -6.96
C HIS A 105 4.05 15.65 -7.57
N LYS A 106 3.22 16.56 -7.04
CA LYS A 106 3.06 17.94 -7.55
C LYS A 106 3.64 19.02 -6.61
N GLU A 107 4.26 18.63 -5.50
CA GLU A 107 5.08 19.50 -4.63
C GLU A 107 6.57 19.13 -4.76
#